data_AF-A0A930YTK6-F1
#
_entry.id   AF-A0A930YTK6-F1
#
_cell.length_a   1.000
_cell.length_b   1.000
_cell.length_c   1.000
_cell.angle_alpha   90.00
_cell.angle_beta   90.00
_cell.angle_gamma   90.00
#
_symmetry.space_group_name_H-M   'P 1'
#
loop_
_entity.id
_entity.type
_entity.pdbx_description
1 polymer ?
#
loop_
_entity_poly.entity_id
_entity_poly.type
_entity_poly.pdbx_seq_one_letter_code
_entity_poly.pdbx_strand_id
1 'polypeptide(L)'
;SHVTFIMCTTDPQKILATILSRVQRFDFRSIAADEMAEHLVNVCKNEGFTYEDAAIDLIVRHARGGMRDALSSLEQLSVYGGGVISEQTVRDVLGQSSGSLINNAAMVLAQRDISSLFTTVNTLFEGGKDLLQFTRELAVHVRDLYIAAAVGVDSPALANSTASTEQLTKEAQAFGSVDRLSRVLTVLGDAANQMRTAVNQRLVLEVAFTKLARPNTELSLEALADRVAVLEQQLANGVVAAPAVEKPAASAPASVSQPAPVATPVSASVAAPAPASAPAPAPAPVAVTVPVAVPAPVPTPAPVPAPQPAPAPVPAASAPAAATPAPKEVDQSDALLVRQWKEVGKVCASKNAAHAALLVSSTLESDDGSELVVT
;
A
#
# COMPACT_ATOMS: atom_id res chain seq x y z
N SER A 1 7.85 5.18 50.86
CA SER A 1 7.70 4.38 49.62
C SER A 1 8.58 4.96 48.54
N HIS A 2 9.15 4.12 47.68
CA HIS A 2 9.85 4.54 46.46
C HIS A 2 9.07 4.01 45.26
N VAL A 3 8.91 4.84 44.23
CA VAL A 3 8.17 4.50 43.01
C VAL A 3 9.07 4.82 41.83
N THR A 4 9.29 3.83 40.96
CA THR A 4 10.09 3.97 39.74
C THR A 4 9.13 4.00 38.55
N PHE A 5 9.30 5.00 37.68
CA PHE A 5 8.55 5.09 36.42
C PHE A 5 9.44 4.65 35.27
N ILE A 6 8.92 3.75 34.43
CA ILE A 6 9.54 3.35 33.16
C ILE A 6 8.56 3.79 32.06
N MET A 7 9.07 4.50 31.05
CA MET A 7 8.25 5.06 29.96
C MET A 7 8.86 4.66 28.62
N CYS A 8 8.05 4.08 27.74
CA CYS A 8 8.48 3.63 26.42
C CYS A 8 7.70 4.39 25.34
N THR A 9 8.38 4.78 24.26
CA THR A 9 7.76 5.39 23.07
C THR A 9 8.54 5.01 21.82
N THR A 10 7.86 4.85 20.69
CA THR A 10 8.46 4.75 19.36
C THR A 10 8.65 6.13 18.70
N ASP A 11 8.06 7.18 19.29
CA ASP A 11 8.19 8.56 18.86
C ASP A 11 8.59 9.45 20.05
N PRO A 12 9.88 9.77 20.20
CA PRO A 12 10.36 10.65 21.27
C PRO A 12 10.10 12.14 20.98
N GLN A 13 9.76 12.53 19.75
CA GLN A 13 9.49 13.93 19.39
C GLN A 13 8.09 14.37 19.84
N LYS A 14 7.14 13.43 19.94
CA LYS A 14 5.80 13.66 20.54
C LYS A 14 5.81 13.79 22.07
N ILE A 15 6.92 13.54 22.75
CA ILE A 15 7.01 13.65 24.22
C ILE A 15 7.32 15.09 24.63
N LEU A 16 6.54 15.62 25.58
CA LEU A 16 6.73 16.97 26.13
C LEU A 16 8.14 17.14 26.73
N ALA A 17 8.79 18.27 26.43
CA ALA A 17 10.11 18.61 26.98
C ALA A 17 10.13 18.67 28.52
N THR A 18 8.99 18.93 29.16
CA THR A 18 8.81 18.89 30.63
C THR A 18 8.88 17.48 31.23
N ILE A 19 8.66 16.45 30.42
CA ILE A 19 8.87 15.04 30.78
C ILE A 19 10.30 14.62 30.43
N LEU A 20 10.78 14.95 29.22
CA LEU A 20 12.14 14.62 28.76
C LEU A 20 13.24 15.18 29.67
N SER A 21 13.02 16.36 30.27
CA SER A 21 13.92 16.98 31.26
C SER A 21 13.90 16.33 32.65
N ARG A 22 13.10 15.27 32.87
CA ARG A 22 12.90 14.60 34.17
C ARG A 22 13.10 13.08 34.12
N VAL A 23 13.46 12.52 32.96
CA VAL A 23 13.68 11.07 32.77
C VAL A 23 15.10 10.82 32.27
N GLN A 24 15.68 9.67 32.64
CA GLN A 24 16.88 9.18 31.98
C GLN A 24 16.48 8.52 30.67
N ARG A 25 16.88 9.12 29.54
CA ARG A 25 16.59 8.60 28.20
C ARG A 25 17.58 7.49 27.83
N PHE A 26 17.05 6.37 27.34
CA PHE A 26 17.80 5.29 26.71
C PHE A 26 17.25 5.08 25.29
N ASP A 27 18.10 5.27 24.28
CA ASP A 27 17.73 5.10 22.87
C ASP A 27 18.12 3.72 22.37
N PHE A 28 17.14 2.82 22.28
CA PHE A 28 17.30 1.51 21.66
C PHE A 28 17.34 1.66 20.13
N ARG A 29 18.27 0.94 19.49
CA ARG A 29 18.42 0.87 18.03
C ARG A 29 17.82 -0.44 17.52
N SER A 30 17.59 -0.53 16.21
CA SER A 30 17.41 -1.83 15.54
C SER A 30 18.58 -2.76 15.87
N ILE A 31 18.27 -4.02 16.17
CA ILE A 31 19.25 -5.06 16.53
C ILE A 31 20.00 -5.47 15.26
N ALA A 32 21.29 -5.85 15.37
CA ALA A 32 22.07 -6.27 14.22
C ALA A 32 21.55 -7.61 13.66
N ALA A 33 21.75 -7.85 12.35
CA ALA A 33 21.30 -9.08 11.71
C ALA A 33 21.95 -10.33 12.35
N ASP A 34 23.25 -10.26 12.62
CA ASP A 34 24.03 -11.34 13.22
C ASP A 34 23.57 -11.64 14.65
N GLU A 35 23.36 -10.60 15.48
CA GLU A 35 22.81 -10.70 16.83
C GLU A 35 21.40 -11.34 16.83
N MET A 36 20.58 -11.03 15.83
CA MET A 36 19.27 -11.65 15.66
C MET A 36 19.38 -13.12 15.23
N ALA A 37 20.28 -13.44 14.28
CA ALA A 37 20.50 -14.80 13.82
C ALA A 37 21.00 -15.71 14.97
N GLU A 38 22.01 -15.26 15.74
CA GLU A 38 22.51 -15.97 16.91
C GLU A 38 21.40 -16.20 17.95
N HIS A 39 20.54 -15.21 18.21
CA HIS A 39 19.45 -15.36 19.16
C HIS A 39 18.39 -16.37 18.70
N LEU A 40 17.95 -16.29 17.43
CA LEU A 40 17.00 -17.25 16.85
C LEU A 40 17.57 -18.67 16.85
N VAL A 41 18.84 -18.84 16.49
CA VAL A 41 19.58 -20.11 16.56
C VAL A 41 19.60 -20.67 17.99
N ASN A 42 19.79 -19.83 19.00
CA ASN A 42 19.76 -20.25 20.40
C ASN A 42 18.33 -20.63 20.87
N VAL A 43 17.29 -19.93 20.41
CA VAL A 43 15.90 -20.32 20.65
C VAL A 43 15.58 -21.67 20.02
N CYS A 44 15.92 -21.88 18.74
CA CYS A 44 15.74 -23.19 18.07
C CYS A 44 16.39 -24.34 18.85
N LYS A 45 17.62 -24.15 19.34
CA LYS A 45 18.35 -25.15 20.12
C LYS A 45 17.69 -25.47 21.47
N ASN A 46 17.08 -24.48 22.12
CA ASN A 46 16.40 -24.65 23.40
C ASN A 46 15.04 -25.33 23.25
N GLU A 47 14.27 -24.98 22.22
CA GLU A 47 12.94 -25.55 21.92
C GLU A 47 13.03 -26.88 21.14
N GLY A 48 14.22 -27.29 20.70
CA GLY A 48 14.44 -28.54 19.95
C GLY A 48 14.07 -28.46 18.46
N PHE A 49 13.93 -27.26 17.90
CA PHE A 49 13.60 -27.07 16.48
C PHE A 49 14.79 -27.40 15.57
N THR A 50 14.51 -28.10 14.47
CA THR A 50 15.46 -28.29 13.36
C THR A 50 15.29 -27.12 12.39
N TYR A 51 16.39 -26.54 11.90
CA TYR A 51 16.35 -25.38 11.02
C TYR A 51 17.44 -25.44 9.94
N GLU A 52 17.22 -24.75 8.84
CA GLU A 52 18.24 -24.45 7.82
C GLU A 52 18.79 -23.03 8.06
N ASP A 53 20.10 -22.80 7.90
CA ASP A 53 20.68 -21.48 8.17
C ASP A 53 20.07 -20.39 7.26
N ALA A 54 19.81 -20.71 6.00
CA ALA A 54 19.10 -19.84 5.06
C ALA A 54 17.67 -19.46 5.53
N ALA A 55 16.99 -20.35 6.27
CA ALA A 55 15.67 -20.07 6.83
C ALA A 55 15.73 -18.99 7.93
N ILE A 56 16.74 -19.06 8.81
CA ILE A 56 17.00 -18.03 9.83
C ILE A 56 17.30 -16.69 9.15
N ASP A 57 18.13 -16.71 8.12
CA ASP A 57 18.53 -15.55 7.31
C ASP A 57 17.30 -14.82 6.71
N LEU A 58 16.31 -15.56 6.20
CA LEU A 58 15.05 -14.99 5.68
C LEU A 58 14.16 -14.40 6.79
N ILE A 59 14.12 -15.01 7.99
CA ILE A 59 13.37 -14.49 9.15
C ILE A 59 13.99 -13.17 9.64
N VAL A 60 15.32 -13.11 9.77
CA VAL A 60 16.04 -11.89 10.19
C VAL A 60 15.78 -10.74 9.22
N ARG A 61 15.89 -10.99 7.91
CA ARG A 61 15.58 -10.01 6.86
C ARG A 61 14.12 -9.54 6.91
N HIS A 62 13.17 -10.45 7.14
CA HIS A 62 11.75 -10.11 7.27
C HIS A 62 11.46 -9.20 8.48
N ALA A 63 12.12 -9.48 9.61
CA ALA A 63 11.89 -8.81 10.89
C ALA A 63 12.58 -7.43 11.04
N ARG A 64 13.46 -7.02 10.11
CA ARG A 64 13.97 -5.64 9.96
C ARG A 64 14.56 -5.02 11.24
N GLY A 65 15.25 -5.82 12.06
CA GLY A 65 15.87 -5.37 13.31
C GLY A 65 14.97 -5.45 14.55
N GLY A 66 13.73 -5.95 14.43
CA GLY A 66 12.78 -6.14 15.53
C GLY A 66 12.70 -7.59 16.02
N MET A 67 13.37 -7.92 17.13
CA MET A 67 13.40 -9.30 17.66
C MET A 67 12.02 -9.92 17.89
N ARG A 68 11.04 -9.14 18.37
CA ARG A 68 9.66 -9.63 18.57
C ARG A 68 9.08 -10.20 17.28
N ASP A 69 9.24 -9.49 16.17
CA ASP A 69 8.63 -9.84 14.88
C ASP A 69 9.37 -11.04 14.25
N ALA A 70 10.67 -11.19 14.56
CA ALA A 70 11.45 -12.39 14.24
C ALA A 70 10.99 -13.62 15.04
N LEU A 71 10.80 -13.47 16.35
CA LEU A 71 10.33 -14.56 17.23
C LEU A 71 8.90 -14.98 16.90
N SER A 72 7.98 -14.05 16.62
CA SER A 72 6.63 -14.38 16.16
C SER A 72 6.63 -15.07 14.78
N SER A 73 7.56 -14.71 13.89
CA SER A 73 7.75 -15.47 12.65
C SER A 73 8.27 -16.89 12.95
N LEU A 74 9.26 -17.04 13.84
CA LEU A 74 9.85 -18.33 14.22
C LEU A 74 8.82 -19.28 14.86
N GLU A 75 7.98 -18.76 15.75
CA GLU A 75 6.88 -19.48 16.40
C GLU A 75 5.82 -19.95 15.39
N GLN A 76 5.39 -19.05 14.49
CA GLN A 76 4.45 -19.41 13.41
C GLN A 76 5.03 -20.50 12.48
N LEU A 77 6.33 -20.45 12.21
CA LEU A 77 7.04 -21.39 11.36
C LEU A 77 7.26 -22.75 12.03
N SER A 78 7.58 -22.80 13.32
CA SER A 78 7.73 -24.06 14.05
C SER A 78 6.40 -24.79 14.22
N VAL A 79 5.29 -24.05 14.41
CA VAL A 79 3.93 -24.63 14.43
C VAL A 79 3.55 -25.18 13.04
N TYR A 80 3.80 -24.45 11.96
CA TYR A 80 3.47 -24.90 10.60
C TYR A 80 4.35 -26.07 10.13
N GLY A 81 5.65 -26.02 10.42
CA GLY A 81 6.64 -27.02 10.01
C GLY A 81 6.80 -28.21 10.98
N GLY A 82 5.99 -28.30 12.04
CA GLY A 82 6.09 -29.38 13.04
C GLY A 82 7.45 -29.44 13.76
N GLY A 83 8.06 -28.28 14.00
CA GLY A 83 9.42 -28.14 14.54
C GLY A 83 10.55 -28.15 13.49
N VAL A 84 10.23 -28.23 12.19
CA VAL A 84 11.22 -28.16 11.09
C VAL A 84 11.05 -26.84 10.31
N ILE A 85 12.07 -25.99 10.38
CA ILE A 85 12.09 -24.64 9.81
C ILE A 85 12.96 -24.65 8.54
N SER A 86 12.38 -25.14 7.44
CA SER A 86 13.04 -25.13 6.11
C SER A 86 12.89 -23.78 5.41
N GLU A 87 13.85 -23.41 4.56
CA GLU A 87 13.86 -22.17 3.80
C GLU A 87 12.60 -22.02 2.93
N GLN A 88 12.11 -23.13 2.36
CA GLN A 88 10.87 -23.14 1.59
C GLN A 88 9.64 -22.86 2.45
N THR A 89 9.56 -23.45 3.64
CA THR A 89 8.51 -23.15 4.63
C THR A 89 8.50 -21.65 4.97
N VAL A 90 9.68 -21.02 5.12
CA VAL A 90 9.78 -19.58 5.38
C VAL A 90 9.22 -18.75 4.22
N ARG A 91 9.57 -19.07 2.97
CA ARG A 91 9.05 -18.33 1.79
C ARG A 91 7.53 -18.42 1.66
N ASP A 92 6.95 -19.58 1.96
CA ASP A 92 5.52 -19.79 1.77
C ASP A 92 4.68 -19.22 2.90
N VAL A 93 5.13 -19.33 4.16
CA VAL A 93 4.43 -18.76 5.32
C VAL A 93 4.61 -17.24 5.44
N LEU A 94 5.79 -16.69 5.13
CA LEU A 94 6.03 -15.24 5.14
C LEU A 94 5.61 -14.55 3.83
N GLY A 95 5.00 -15.28 2.89
CA GLY A 95 4.51 -14.76 1.62
C GLY A 95 5.59 -14.23 0.67
N GLN A 96 6.87 -14.49 0.95
CA GLN A 96 7.98 -13.97 0.15
C GLN A 96 7.95 -14.51 -1.28
N SER A 97 8.40 -13.69 -2.21
CA SER A 97 8.59 -14.05 -3.61
C SER A 97 9.91 -14.80 -3.77
N SER A 98 10.00 -15.72 -4.72
CA SER A 98 11.31 -16.27 -5.08
C SER A 98 12.20 -15.16 -5.67
N GLY A 99 13.51 -15.18 -5.37
CA GLY A 99 14.44 -14.20 -5.94
C GLY A 99 14.37 -14.16 -7.47
N SER A 100 14.17 -15.32 -8.12
CA SER A 100 13.91 -15.43 -9.56
C SER A 100 12.71 -14.62 -10.06
N LEU A 101 11.65 -14.47 -9.26
CA LEU A 101 10.46 -13.68 -9.61
C LEU A 101 10.75 -12.18 -9.47
N ILE A 102 11.42 -11.76 -8.40
CA ILE A 102 11.88 -10.37 -8.20
C ILE A 102 12.81 -9.92 -9.33
N ASN A 103 13.82 -10.74 -9.65
CA ASN A 103 14.78 -10.52 -10.72
C ASN A 103 14.09 -10.43 -12.10
N ASN A 104 13.14 -11.31 -12.38
CA ASN A 104 12.36 -11.27 -13.61
C ASN A 104 11.51 -10.00 -13.69
N ALA A 105 10.79 -9.64 -12.61
CA ALA A 105 10.01 -8.42 -12.54
C ALA A 105 10.88 -7.16 -12.75
N ALA A 106 12.09 -7.12 -12.17
CA ALA A 106 13.06 -6.05 -12.39
C ALA A 106 13.52 -5.97 -13.85
N MET A 107 13.87 -7.10 -14.48
CA MET A 107 14.24 -7.15 -15.90
C MET A 107 13.10 -6.76 -16.85
N VAL A 108 11.86 -7.16 -16.59
CA VAL A 108 10.68 -6.78 -17.38
C VAL A 108 10.40 -5.28 -17.21
N LEU A 109 10.53 -4.74 -15.99
CA LEU A 109 10.40 -3.31 -15.69
C LEU A 109 11.51 -2.48 -16.37
N ALA A 110 12.72 -3.04 -16.48
CA ALA A 110 13.84 -2.48 -17.24
C ALA A 110 13.55 -2.45 -18.75
N GLN A 111 12.90 -3.48 -19.29
CA GLN A 111 12.46 -3.56 -20.69
C GLN A 111 11.20 -2.72 -21.01
N ARG A 112 10.45 -2.28 -19.97
CA ARG A 112 9.16 -1.56 -20.08
C ARG A 112 8.03 -2.40 -20.72
N ASP A 113 8.11 -3.73 -20.65
CA ASP A 113 7.05 -4.61 -21.16
C ASP A 113 5.87 -4.69 -20.17
N ILE A 114 4.83 -3.91 -20.48
CA ILE A 114 3.59 -3.83 -19.71
C ILE A 114 2.86 -5.18 -19.68
N SER A 115 2.87 -5.93 -20.77
CA SER A 115 2.12 -7.20 -20.85
C SER A 115 2.69 -8.21 -19.86
N SER A 116 4.01 -8.38 -19.84
CA SER A 116 4.68 -9.28 -18.87
C SER A 116 4.60 -8.76 -17.42
N LEU A 117 4.55 -7.45 -17.18
CA LEU A 117 4.29 -6.89 -15.84
C LEU A 117 2.88 -7.26 -15.35
N PHE A 118 1.85 -7.09 -16.18
CA PHE A 118 0.48 -7.48 -15.83
C PHE A 118 0.34 -9.00 -15.64
N THR A 119 1.02 -9.82 -16.47
CA THR A 119 1.10 -11.27 -16.25
C THR A 119 1.72 -11.60 -14.89
N THR A 120 2.80 -10.92 -14.50
CA THR A 120 3.47 -11.13 -13.20
C THR A 120 2.54 -10.79 -12.03
N VAL A 121 1.80 -9.67 -12.09
CA VAL A 121 0.79 -9.33 -11.07
C VAL A 121 -0.33 -10.38 -11.03
N ASN A 122 -0.77 -10.89 -12.19
CA ASN A 122 -1.80 -11.92 -12.25
C ASN A 122 -1.33 -13.24 -11.61
N THR A 123 -0.12 -13.70 -11.92
CA THR A 123 0.47 -14.92 -11.33
C THR A 123 0.68 -14.80 -9.82
N LEU A 124 1.11 -13.62 -9.32
CA LEU A 124 1.21 -13.37 -7.87
C LEU A 124 -0.17 -13.43 -7.19
N PHE A 125 -1.18 -12.81 -7.80
CA PHE A 125 -2.54 -12.75 -7.28
C PHE A 125 -3.23 -14.13 -7.28
N GLU A 126 -3.14 -14.88 -8.38
CA GLU A 126 -3.65 -16.26 -8.49
C GLU A 126 -2.90 -17.23 -7.57
N GLY A 127 -1.60 -17.02 -7.36
CA GLY A 127 -0.78 -17.74 -6.39
C GLY A 127 -0.98 -17.30 -4.93
N GLY A 128 -1.89 -16.38 -4.65
CA GLY A 128 -2.21 -15.91 -3.29
C GLY A 128 -1.06 -15.18 -2.56
N LYS A 129 -0.03 -14.71 -3.27
CA LYS A 129 1.13 -14.02 -2.67
C LYS A 129 0.77 -12.58 -2.30
N ASP A 130 1.34 -12.08 -1.20
CA ASP A 130 1.11 -10.71 -0.72
C ASP A 130 1.77 -9.71 -1.69
N LEU A 131 0.94 -8.95 -2.40
CA LEU A 131 1.36 -7.96 -3.39
C LEU A 131 2.11 -6.79 -2.75
N LEU A 132 1.77 -6.39 -1.53
CA LEU A 132 2.45 -5.34 -0.77
C LEU A 132 3.83 -5.82 -0.29
N GLN A 133 3.96 -7.09 0.10
CA GLN A 133 5.25 -7.69 0.41
C GLN A 133 6.14 -7.82 -0.84
N PHE A 134 5.62 -8.35 -1.95
CA PHE A 134 6.33 -8.35 -3.25
C PHE A 134 6.77 -6.95 -3.69
N THR A 135 5.91 -5.93 -3.55
CA THR A 135 6.25 -4.54 -3.91
C THR A 135 7.41 -4.00 -3.06
N ARG A 136 7.50 -4.39 -1.78
CA ARG A 136 8.62 -4.04 -0.89
C ARG A 136 9.90 -4.80 -1.24
N GLU A 137 9.80 -6.08 -1.58
CA GLU A 137 10.93 -6.91 -2.01
C GLU A 137 11.54 -6.36 -3.30
N LEU A 138 10.70 -6.00 -4.28
CA LEU A 138 11.12 -5.36 -5.53
C LEU A 138 11.74 -3.98 -5.27
N ALA A 139 11.23 -3.20 -4.31
CA ALA A 139 11.84 -1.92 -3.94
C ALA A 139 13.21 -2.08 -3.26
N VAL A 140 13.42 -3.13 -2.45
CA VAL A 140 14.75 -3.44 -1.89
C VAL A 140 15.73 -3.83 -2.99
N HIS A 141 15.32 -4.73 -3.90
CA HIS A 141 16.15 -5.15 -5.03
C HIS A 141 16.53 -3.99 -5.94
N VAL A 142 15.58 -3.12 -6.30
CA VAL A 142 15.87 -1.91 -7.09
C VAL A 142 16.78 -0.92 -6.32
N ARG A 143 16.74 -0.89 -4.98
CA ARG A 143 17.67 -0.10 -4.16
C ARG A 143 19.09 -0.64 -4.26
N ASP A 144 19.25 -1.96 -4.37
CA ASP A 144 20.55 -2.60 -4.59
C ASP A 144 21.05 -2.36 -6.02
N LEU A 145 20.17 -2.40 -7.03
CA LEU A 145 20.49 -1.96 -8.41
C LEU A 145 20.90 -0.48 -8.47
N TYR A 146 20.22 0.40 -7.72
CA TYR A 146 20.56 1.83 -7.63
C TYR A 146 21.97 2.04 -7.05
N ILE A 147 22.33 1.32 -5.98
CA ILE A 147 23.67 1.41 -5.38
C ILE A 147 24.73 0.83 -6.31
N ALA A 148 24.46 -0.32 -6.95
CA ALA A 148 25.34 -0.91 -7.95
C ALA A 148 25.62 0.05 -9.12
N ALA A 149 24.62 0.83 -9.56
CA ALA A 149 24.73 1.81 -10.63
C ALA A 149 25.39 3.14 -10.20
N ALA A 150 25.12 3.63 -8.99
CA ALA A 150 25.54 4.96 -8.53
C ALA A 150 26.85 4.98 -7.72
N VAL A 151 27.21 3.86 -7.08
CA VAL A 151 28.39 3.72 -6.20
C VAL A 151 29.32 2.59 -6.66
N GLY A 152 28.76 1.54 -7.25
CA GLY A 152 29.49 0.35 -7.70
C GLY A 152 29.09 -0.92 -6.93
N VAL A 153 29.31 -2.08 -7.55
CA VAL A 153 28.92 -3.39 -6.99
C VAL A 153 29.74 -3.83 -5.77
N ASP A 154 30.96 -3.31 -5.61
CA ASP A 154 31.82 -3.59 -4.44
C ASP A 154 31.46 -2.74 -3.21
N SER A 155 30.37 -1.99 -3.27
CA SER A 155 29.93 -1.11 -2.18
C SER A 155 29.52 -1.91 -0.93
N PRO A 156 30.04 -1.59 0.28
CA PRO A 156 29.64 -2.28 1.51
C PRO A 156 28.16 -2.09 1.85
N ALA A 157 27.47 -1.12 1.23
CA ALA A 157 26.02 -0.96 1.36
C ALA A 157 25.20 -2.08 0.67
N LEU A 158 25.85 -2.95 -0.12
CA LEU A 158 25.30 -4.15 -0.77
C LEU A 158 25.60 -5.45 0.00
N ALA A 159 26.31 -5.43 1.13
CA ALA A 159 26.72 -6.63 1.86
C ALA A 159 25.56 -7.57 2.29
N ASN A 160 24.33 -7.05 2.35
CA ASN A 160 23.12 -7.80 2.68
C ASN A 160 22.29 -8.24 1.46
N SER A 161 22.75 -7.95 0.24
CA SER A 161 22.10 -8.35 -1.02
C SER A 161 22.15 -9.87 -1.20
N THR A 162 21.05 -10.46 -1.68
CA THR A 162 20.98 -11.87 -2.09
C THR A 162 21.28 -12.06 -3.58
N ALA A 163 21.32 -10.99 -4.38
CA ALA A 163 21.63 -11.03 -5.80
C ALA A 163 23.15 -10.97 -6.04
N SER A 164 23.63 -11.79 -6.97
CA SER A 164 25.04 -11.79 -7.41
C SER A 164 25.45 -10.44 -8.02
N THR A 165 26.70 -10.03 -7.83
CA THR A 165 27.26 -8.78 -8.38
C THR A 165 27.19 -8.73 -9.91
N GLU A 166 27.42 -9.86 -10.60
CA GLU A 166 27.23 -9.99 -12.05
C GLU A 166 25.78 -9.68 -12.48
N GLN A 167 24.82 -10.16 -11.67
CA GLN A 167 23.40 -9.99 -11.94
C GLN A 167 22.94 -8.56 -11.66
N LEU A 168 23.33 -7.99 -10.51
CA LEU A 168 23.09 -6.57 -10.20
C LEU A 168 23.66 -5.66 -11.30
N THR A 169 24.86 -5.96 -11.82
CA THR A 169 25.48 -5.23 -12.94
C THR A 169 24.61 -5.31 -14.19
N LYS A 170 24.20 -6.52 -14.59
CA LYS A 170 23.39 -6.76 -15.80
C LYS A 170 22.03 -6.08 -15.74
N GLU A 171 21.36 -6.17 -14.59
CA GLU A 171 20.02 -5.58 -14.40
C GLU A 171 20.11 -4.04 -14.32
N ALA A 172 21.10 -3.48 -13.61
CA ALA A 172 21.35 -2.04 -13.59
C ALA A 172 21.63 -1.47 -14.99
N GLN A 173 22.44 -2.17 -15.80
CA GLN A 173 22.66 -1.80 -17.20
C GLN A 173 21.38 -1.84 -18.05
N ALA A 174 20.46 -2.77 -17.79
CA ALA A 174 19.17 -2.83 -18.48
C ALA A 174 18.23 -1.67 -18.11
N PHE A 175 18.35 -1.08 -16.91
CA PHE A 175 17.63 0.15 -16.57
C PHE A 175 18.21 1.37 -17.30
N GLY A 176 19.52 1.42 -17.52
CA GLY A 176 20.20 2.39 -18.38
C GLY A 176 20.58 3.73 -17.74
N SER A 177 19.87 4.19 -16.70
CA SER A 177 20.25 5.38 -15.93
C SER A 177 19.93 5.25 -14.43
N VAL A 178 20.69 5.98 -13.60
CA VAL A 178 20.52 6.06 -12.14
C VAL A 178 19.23 6.80 -11.78
N ASP A 179 18.87 7.84 -12.52
CA ASP A 179 17.65 8.63 -12.33
C ASP A 179 16.39 7.77 -12.50
N ARG A 180 16.40 6.88 -13.49
CA ARG A 180 15.30 5.92 -13.72
C ARG A 180 15.14 4.97 -12.55
N LEU A 181 16.24 4.46 -11.98
CA LEU A 181 16.21 3.63 -10.78
C LEU A 181 15.65 4.43 -9.58
N SER A 182 16.01 5.71 -9.44
CA SER A 182 15.45 6.61 -8.43
C SER A 182 13.93 6.84 -8.60
N ARG A 183 13.45 7.04 -9.84
CA ARG A 183 12.02 7.16 -10.14
C ARG A 183 11.26 5.85 -9.87
N VAL A 184 11.86 4.69 -10.17
CA VAL A 184 11.28 3.37 -9.82
C VAL A 184 11.13 3.23 -8.30
N LEU A 185 12.16 3.56 -7.51
CA LEU A 185 12.09 3.54 -6.04
C LEU A 185 10.99 4.43 -5.50
N THR A 186 10.85 5.63 -6.06
CA THR A 186 9.81 6.60 -5.65
C THR A 186 8.40 6.03 -5.89
N VAL A 187 8.11 5.54 -7.09
CA VAL A 187 6.78 5.01 -7.44
C VAL A 187 6.47 3.70 -6.70
N LEU A 188 7.44 2.82 -6.47
CA LEU A 188 7.24 1.61 -5.66
C LEU A 188 7.02 1.95 -4.18
N GLY A 189 7.69 2.97 -3.64
CA GLY A 189 7.46 3.48 -2.29
C GLY A 189 6.06 4.06 -2.11
N ASP A 190 5.60 4.87 -3.07
CA ASP A 190 4.23 5.40 -3.09
C ASP A 190 3.18 4.31 -3.20
N ALA A 191 3.40 3.32 -4.09
CA ALA A 191 2.51 2.17 -4.23
C ALA A 191 2.42 1.37 -2.93
N ALA A 192 3.55 1.02 -2.31
CA ALA A 192 3.59 0.28 -1.04
C ALA A 192 2.94 1.06 0.13
N ASN A 193 2.97 2.39 0.11
CA ASN A 193 2.25 3.22 1.08
C ASN A 193 0.74 3.22 0.81
N GLN A 194 0.30 3.39 -0.43
CA GLN A 194 -1.12 3.36 -0.83
C GLN A 194 -1.76 1.98 -0.57
N MET A 195 -1.04 0.90 -0.88
CA MET A 195 -1.48 -0.49 -0.67
C MET A 195 -1.76 -0.83 0.81
N ARG A 196 -1.22 -0.08 1.78
CA ARG A 196 -1.55 -0.24 3.21
C ARG A 196 -3.03 0.07 3.53
N THR A 197 -3.69 0.89 2.72
CA THR A 197 -5.09 1.33 2.92
C THR A 197 -5.99 1.14 1.69
N ALA A 198 -5.47 0.61 0.59
CA ALA A 198 -6.23 0.40 -0.64
C ALA A 198 -7.12 -0.85 -0.56
N VAL A 199 -8.40 -0.70 -0.90
CA VAL A 199 -9.37 -1.81 -1.02
C VAL A 199 -8.97 -2.81 -2.11
N ASN A 200 -8.24 -2.36 -3.14
CA ASN A 200 -7.73 -3.20 -4.21
C ASN A 200 -6.23 -2.91 -4.43
N GLN A 201 -5.37 -3.69 -3.76
CA GLN A 201 -3.91 -3.60 -3.88
C GLN A 201 -3.40 -3.94 -5.29
N ARG A 202 -4.05 -4.89 -5.98
CA ARG A 202 -3.71 -5.29 -7.35
C ARG A 202 -3.77 -4.11 -8.32
N LEU A 203 -4.85 -3.32 -8.26
CA LEU A 203 -5.01 -2.12 -9.09
C LEU A 203 -3.93 -1.07 -8.82
N VAL A 204 -3.51 -0.89 -7.56
CA VAL A 204 -2.43 0.06 -7.22
C VAL A 204 -1.10 -0.36 -7.87
N LEU A 205 -0.78 -1.65 -7.83
CA LEU A 205 0.45 -2.19 -8.43
C LEU A 205 0.41 -2.16 -9.97
N GLU A 206 -0.73 -2.50 -10.59
CA GLU A 206 -0.95 -2.39 -12.03
C GLU A 206 -0.81 -0.94 -12.53
N VAL A 207 -1.31 0.04 -11.78
CA VAL A 207 -1.12 1.48 -12.07
C VAL A 207 0.33 1.92 -11.88
N ALA A 208 1.01 1.47 -10.82
CA ALA A 208 2.42 1.77 -10.57
C ALA A 208 3.33 1.24 -11.69
N PHE A 209 3.14 -0.01 -12.10
CA PHE A 209 3.83 -0.61 -13.24
C PHE A 209 3.52 0.11 -14.57
N THR A 210 2.28 0.56 -14.77
CA THR A 210 1.93 1.38 -15.96
C THR A 210 2.67 2.72 -15.98
N LYS A 211 2.76 3.43 -14.85
CA LYS A 211 3.54 4.69 -14.72
C LYS A 211 5.02 4.49 -15.03
N LEU A 212 5.60 3.39 -14.58
CA LEU A 212 7.03 3.10 -14.76
C LEU A 212 7.39 2.63 -16.18
N ALA A 213 6.51 1.86 -16.81
CA ALA A 213 6.68 1.47 -18.21
C ALA A 213 6.37 2.61 -19.21
N ARG A 214 5.50 3.58 -18.85
CA ARG A 214 5.13 4.72 -19.69
C ARG A 214 5.45 6.10 -19.04
N PRO A 215 6.74 6.45 -18.84
CA PRO A 215 7.13 7.80 -18.41
C PRO A 215 6.66 8.90 -19.37
N ASN A 216 6.40 8.57 -20.64
CA ASN A 216 5.94 9.53 -21.65
C ASN A 216 4.52 10.08 -21.40
N THR A 217 3.73 9.45 -20.53
CA THR A 217 2.33 9.84 -20.24
C THR A 217 2.21 10.75 -18.99
N GLU A 218 3.17 10.73 -18.06
CA GLU A 218 3.18 11.63 -16.91
C GLU A 218 3.92 12.94 -17.22
N LEU A 219 3.39 14.07 -16.76
CA LEU A 219 4.05 15.39 -16.85
C LEU A 219 4.78 15.74 -15.54
N SER A 220 5.33 14.74 -14.84
CA SER A 220 6.13 14.96 -13.63
C SER A 220 7.56 15.37 -13.97
N LEU A 221 8.27 15.96 -13.01
CA LEU A 221 9.63 16.46 -13.24
C LEU A 221 10.64 15.30 -13.35
N GLU A 222 10.44 14.20 -12.62
CA GLU A 222 11.21 12.96 -12.78
C GLU A 222 10.90 12.30 -14.13
N ALA A 223 9.65 12.30 -14.58
CA ALA A 223 9.25 11.76 -15.89
C ALA A 223 9.76 12.61 -17.07
N LEU A 224 10.19 13.86 -16.84
CA LEU A 224 10.92 14.68 -17.79
C LEU A 224 12.43 14.39 -17.73
N ALA A 225 13.02 14.27 -16.53
CA ALA A 225 14.42 13.89 -16.35
C ALA A 225 14.74 12.51 -16.98
N ASP A 226 13.86 11.51 -16.79
CA ASP A 226 13.91 10.18 -17.42
C ASP A 226 14.02 10.28 -18.97
N ARG A 227 13.34 11.25 -19.58
CA ARG A 227 13.37 11.44 -21.04
C ARG A 227 14.65 12.14 -21.50
N VAL A 228 15.13 13.13 -20.73
CA VAL A 228 16.39 13.82 -21.01
C VAL A 228 17.55 12.84 -20.92
N ALA A 229 17.66 12.06 -19.85
CA ALA A 229 18.71 11.06 -19.68
C ALA A 229 18.71 10.00 -20.80
N VAL A 230 17.53 9.56 -21.26
CA VAL A 230 17.43 8.64 -22.41
C VAL A 230 17.85 9.29 -23.74
N LEU A 231 17.54 10.58 -23.95
CA LEU A 231 17.98 11.32 -25.15
C LEU A 231 19.48 11.60 -25.13
N GLU A 232 20.04 11.95 -23.96
CA GLU A 232 21.48 12.13 -23.76
C GLU A 232 22.24 10.81 -23.99
N GLN A 233 21.71 9.69 -23.49
CA GLN A 233 22.27 8.36 -23.74
C GLN A 233 22.16 7.94 -25.22
N GLN A 234 21.07 8.25 -25.91
CA GLN A 234 20.94 8.03 -27.37
C GLN A 234 21.94 8.87 -28.17
N LEU A 235 22.13 10.14 -27.78
CA LEU A 235 23.09 11.05 -28.41
C LEU A 235 24.54 10.61 -28.17
N ALA A 236 24.88 10.20 -26.94
CA ALA A 236 26.18 9.65 -26.59
C ALA A 236 26.48 8.34 -27.33
N ASN A 237 25.46 7.49 -27.54
CA ASN A 237 25.54 6.27 -28.33
C ASN A 237 25.47 6.52 -29.86
N GLY A 238 25.50 7.78 -30.32
CA GLY A 238 25.54 8.13 -31.74
C GLY A 238 24.25 7.88 -32.52
N VAL A 239 23.12 7.63 -31.85
CA VAL A 239 21.82 7.36 -32.48
C VAL A 239 21.18 8.68 -32.94
N VAL A 240 21.76 9.29 -33.96
CA VAL A 240 21.18 10.45 -34.64
C VAL A 240 19.92 9.98 -35.37
N ALA A 241 18.76 10.45 -34.93
CA ALA A 241 17.49 10.19 -35.60
C ALA A 241 17.54 10.80 -37.02
N ALA A 242 17.65 9.95 -38.04
CA ALA A 242 17.62 10.39 -39.43
C ALA A 242 16.26 11.06 -39.74
N PRO A 243 16.24 12.22 -40.42
CA PRO A 243 14.99 12.86 -40.79
C PRO A 243 14.19 11.96 -41.72
N ALA A 244 12.90 11.78 -41.44
CA ALA A 244 12.02 10.97 -42.27
C ALA A 244 11.87 11.61 -43.66
N VAL A 245 12.47 10.99 -44.68
CA VAL A 245 12.36 11.45 -46.07
C VAL A 245 10.94 11.18 -46.57
N GLU A 246 10.28 12.22 -47.06
CA GLU A 246 8.91 12.10 -47.58
C GLU A 246 8.81 11.20 -48.81
N LYS A 247 7.67 10.52 -48.90
CA LYS A 247 7.33 9.52 -49.90
C LYS A 247 6.94 10.15 -51.25
N PRO A 248 7.62 9.82 -52.37
CA PRO A 248 7.07 10.04 -53.71
C PRO A 248 5.82 9.17 -53.95
N ALA A 249 4.80 9.72 -54.62
CA ALA A 249 3.54 9.03 -54.89
C ALA A 249 3.32 8.78 -56.40
N ALA A 250 2.94 7.54 -56.73
CA ALA A 250 2.55 7.05 -58.06
C ALA A 250 1.75 5.74 -57.83
N SER A 251 0.69 5.38 -58.57
CA SER A 251 -0.03 6.02 -59.68
C SER A 251 -1.54 5.75 -59.56
N ALA A 252 -2.38 6.55 -60.22
CA ALA A 252 -3.82 6.27 -60.38
C ALA A 252 -4.12 5.33 -61.58
N PRO A 253 -5.37 4.88 -61.73
CA PRO A 253 -5.95 4.85 -63.07
C PRO A 253 -7.41 5.33 -63.19
N ALA A 254 -7.70 5.93 -64.36
CA ALA A 254 -9.00 6.10 -65.03
C ALA A 254 -10.07 7.04 -64.44
N SER A 255 -10.84 7.65 -65.34
CA SER A 255 -11.91 8.64 -65.09
C SER A 255 -13.08 8.41 -66.05
N VAL A 256 -14.29 8.86 -65.68
CA VAL A 256 -15.36 9.55 -66.48
C VAL A 256 -16.66 9.53 -65.62
N SER A 257 -17.65 10.43 -65.71
CA SER A 257 -17.96 11.52 -66.65
C SER A 257 -18.59 12.73 -65.91
N GLN A 258 -18.64 13.91 -66.55
CA GLN A 258 -19.62 14.97 -66.25
C GLN A 258 -20.02 15.68 -67.56
N PRO A 259 -21.26 16.18 -67.67
CA PRO A 259 -21.41 17.54 -68.21
C PRO A 259 -22.47 18.43 -67.51
N ALA A 260 -22.02 19.66 -67.21
CA ALA A 260 -22.74 20.95 -67.19
C ALA A 260 -24.24 21.10 -66.78
N PRO A 261 -24.55 22.03 -65.86
CA PRO A 261 -25.80 22.79 -65.86
C PRO A 261 -25.71 24.06 -66.75
N VAL A 262 -26.83 24.52 -67.30
CA VAL A 262 -26.96 25.78 -68.08
C VAL A 262 -27.63 26.86 -67.22
N ALA A 263 -27.24 28.12 -67.41
CA ALA A 263 -27.72 29.27 -66.62
C ALA A 263 -28.89 30.03 -67.28
N THR A 264 -29.76 30.63 -66.46
CA THR A 264 -30.75 31.66 -66.85
C THR A 264 -30.93 32.72 -65.74
N PRO A 265 -31.41 33.96 -66.05
CA PRO A 265 -31.03 35.15 -65.25
C PRO A 265 -32.15 36.06 -64.70
N VAL A 266 -31.81 36.75 -63.58
CA VAL A 266 -32.11 38.17 -63.22
C VAL A 266 -33.56 38.70 -63.14
N SER A 267 -33.93 39.16 -61.92
CA SER A 267 -34.49 40.50 -61.58
C SER A 267 -34.58 40.62 -60.03
N ALA A 268 -33.88 41.52 -59.33
CA ALA A 268 -34.05 42.98 -59.18
C ALA A 268 -35.25 43.38 -58.28
N SER A 269 -35.16 44.28 -57.27
CA SER A 269 -34.03 45.09 -56.73
C SER A 269 -33.85 44.87 -55.19
N VAL A 270 -33.56 45.75 -54.22
CA VAL A 270 -33.50 47.24 -54.01
C VAL A 270 -32.30 47.58 -53.05
N ALA A 271 -31.98 48.88 -52.85
CA ALA A 271 -30.96 49.43 -51.92
C ALA A 271 -31.40 49.43 -50.42
N ALA A 272 -30.63 49.85 -49.39
CA ALA A 272 -29.42 50.70 -49.29
C ALA A 272 -28.50 50.32 -48.07
N PRO A 273 -27.56 51.13 -47.50
CA PRO A 273 -26.14 50.73 -47.48
C PRO A 273 -25.39 50.65 -46.12
N ALA A 274 -24.32 49.83 -46.15
CA ALA A 274 -23.02 49.88 -45.44
C ALA A 274 -22.82 50.54 -44.05
N PRO A 275 -22.26 49.80 -43.07
CA PRO A 275 -21.42 50.34 -41.99
C PRO A 275 -19.92 50.33 -42.35
N ALA A 276 -19.12 51.19 -41.69
CA ALA A 276 -17.68 51.34 -41.90
C ALA A 276 -16.83 50.78 -40.75
N SER A 277 -15.51 50.73 -40.98
CA SER A 277 -14.45 50.18 -40.13
C SER A 277 -14.45 50.62 -38.65
N ALA A 278 -14.14 49.67 -37.76
CA ALA A 278 -13.77 49.91 -36.36
C ALA A 278 -12.28 49.56 -36.10
N PRO A 279 -11.49 50.42 -35.45
CA PRO A 279 -10.09 50.16 -35.10
C PRO A 279 -9.92 49.43 -33.74
N ALA A 280 -8.69 49.03 -33.43
CA ALA A 280 -8.35 48.19 -32.27
C ALA A 280 -8.42 48.92 -30.90
N PRO A 281 -8.70 48.20 -29.79
CA PRO A 281 -8.68 48.75 -28.44
C PRO A 281 -7.26 48.87 -27.86
N ALA A 282 -7.02 49.98 -27.16
CA ALA A 282 -5.84 50.21 -26.32
C ALA A 282 -6.11 49.75 -24.85
N PRO A 283 -5.09 49.62 -23.97
CA PRO A 283 -5.25 48.91 -22.69
C PRO A 283 -6.03 49.70 -21.62
N ALA A 284 -6.70 48.96 -20.74
CA ALA A 284 -7.44 49.49 -19.59
C ALA A 284 -6.50 49.93 -18.43
N PRO A 285 -6.92 50.88 -17.56
CA PRO A 285 -6.05 51.48 -16.55
C PRO A 285 -5.82 50.62 -15.31
N VAL A 286 -4.76 50.94 -14.57
CA VAL A 286 -4.36 50.28 -13.32
C VAL A 286 -5.37 50.57 -12.20
N ALA A 287 -5.85 49.53 -11.51
CA ALA A 287 -6.71 49.67 -10.34
C ALA A 287 -5.91 50.04 -9.07
N VAL A 288 -6.49 50.89 -8.22
CA VAL A 288 -5.84 51.40 -7.00
C VAL A 288 -5.79 50.35 -5.89
N THR A 289 -4.71 50.36 -5.12
CA THR A 289 -4.50 49.48 -3.95
C THR A 289 -5.49 49.76 -2.82
N VAL A 290 -6.30 48.75 -2.46
CA VAL A 290 -7.02 48.73 -1.18
C VAL A 290 -6.09 48.31 -0.04
N PRO A 291 -6.15 48.96 1.14
CA PRO A 291 -5.33 48.57 2.29
C PRO A 291 -5.66 47.17 2.81
N VAL A 292 -4.63 46.45 3.27
CA VAL A 292 -4.78 45.14 3.91
C VAL A 292 -5.53 45.30 5.24
N ALA A 293 -6.66 44.60 5.38
CA ALA A 293 -7.34 44.49 6.66
C ALA A 293 -6.51 43.64 7.64
N VAL A 294 -6.21 44.18 8.82
CA VAL A 294 -5.51 43.46 9.88
C VAL A 294 -6.42 42.35 10.42
N PRO A 295 -5.96 41.07 10.51
CA PRO A 295 -6.71 40.02 11.18
C PRO A 295 -6.89 40.37 12.67
N ALA A 296 -8.15 40.44 13.13
CA ALA A 296 -8.43 40.54 14.55
C ALA A 296 -7.96 39.26 15.27
N PRO A 297 -7.50 39.34 16.54
CA PRO A 297 -7.04 38.17 17.28
C PRO A 297 -8.18 37.17 17.49
N VAL A 298 -7.90 35.90 17.21
CA VAL A 298 -8.82 34.79 17.50
C VAL A 298 -9.03 34.72 19.02
N PRO A 299 -10.28 34.65 19.53
CA PRO A 299 -10.53 34.55 20.96
C PRO A 299 -9.96 33.24 21.52
N THR A 300 -9.30 33.33 22.67
CA THR A 300 -8.70 32.19 23.36
C THR A 300 -9.77 31.15 23.73
N PRO A 301 -9.59 29.85 23.46
CA PRO A 301 -10.47 28.81 23.98
C PRO A 301 -10.47 28.84 25.52
N ALA A 302 -11.65 28.91 26.13
CA ALA A 302 -11.80 28.75 27.57
C ALA A 302 -11.44 27.30 27.99
N PRO A 303 -10.96 27.06 29.23
CA PRO A 303 -10.60 25.72 29.68
C PRO A 303 -11.79 24.76 29.63
N VAL A 304 -11.60 23.58 29.03
CA VAL A 304 -12.58 22.49 29.08
C VAL A 304 -12.67 21.97 30.52
N PRO A 305 -13.86 21.94 31.15
CA PRO A 305 -14.03 21.36 32.47
C PRO A 305 -13.70 19.85 32.49
N ALA A 306 -13.16 19.37 33.61
CA ALA A 306 -12.83 17.95 33.76
C ALA A 306 -14.09 17.06 33.70
N PRO A 307 -14.00 15.83 33.16
CA PRO A 307 -15.15 14.92 33.10
C PRO A 307 -15.66 14.57 34.51
N GLN A 308 -16.94 14.86 34.79
CA GLN A 308 -17.63 14.30 35.95
C GLN A 308 -18.10 12.86 35.66
N PRO A 309 -18.21 11.98 36.67
CA PRO A 309 -18.75 10.63 36.48
C PRO A 309 -20.20 10.66 36.00
N ALA A 310 -20.55 9.77 35.08
CA ALA A 310 -21.93 9.62 34.60
C ALA A 310 -22.84 9.00 35.69
N PRO A 311 -24.06 9.52 35.93
CA PRO A 311 -25.03 8.90 36.82
C PRO A 311 -25.67 7.65 36.19
N ALA A 312 -26.20 6.76 37.04
CA ALA A 312 -26.80 5.50 36.60
C ALA A 312 -28.14 5.70 35.85
N PRO A 313 -28.50 4.82 34.88
CA PRO A 313 -29.76 4.93 34.14
C PRO A 313 -30.98 4.54 35.01
N VAL A 314 -32.05 5.33 34.91
CA VAL A 314 -33.38 4.99 35.44
C VAL A 314 -34.27 4.55 34.26
N PRO A 315 -35.04 3.44 34.35
CA PRO A 315 -35.83 2.93 33.23
C PRO A 315 -37.13 3.71 33.02
N ALA A 316 -37.56 3.86 31.75
CA ALA A 316 -38.83 4.49 31.42
C ALA A 316 -39.50 3.92 30.15
N ALA A 317 -40.69 3.32 30.36
CA ALA A 317 -41.85 3.22 29.45
C ALA A 317 -41.71 2.62 28.02
N SER A 318 -42.86 2.27 27.42
CA SER A 318 -42.95 1.35 26.28
C SER A 318 -43.82 1.87 25.11
N ALA A 319 -43.46 1.45 23.89
CA ALA A 319 -44.31 1.38 22.68
C ALA A 319 -44.75 2.76 22.10
N PRO A 320 -45.36 2.87 20.88
CA PRO A 320 -46.24 1.93 20.17
C PRO A 320 -45.57 1.13 19.03
N ALA A 321 -46.35 0.28 18.34
CA ALA A 321 -45.87 -0.65 17.30
C ALA A 321 -46.82 -0.79 16.10
N ALA A 322 -46.26 -1.17 14.94
CA ALA A 322 -46.93 -1.76 13.77
C ALA A 322 -45.84 -2.45 12.89
N ALA A 323 -46.05 -3.59 12.23
CA ALA A 323 -47.22 -4.46 12.16
C ALA A 323 -46.82 -5.96 12.11
N THR A 324 -47.74 -6.86 12.48
CA THR A 324 -47.58 -8.33 12.48
C THR A 324 -48.28 -8.96 11.26
N PRO A 325 -47.85 -10.15 10.82
CA PRO A 325 -48.56 -11.39 11.22
C PRO A 325 -47.59 -12.58 11.48
N ALA A 326 -47.96 -13.71 12.10
CA ALA A 326 -49.07 -14.09 12.98
C ALA A 326 -48.56 -15.27 13.86
N PRO A 327 -49.12 -15.56 15.04
CA PRO A 327 -48.42 -16.35 16.06
C PRO A 327 -48.48 -17.87 15.83
N LYS A 328 -47.38 -18.55 16.19
CA LYS A 328 -47.45 -19.86 16.85
C LYS A 328 -47.62 -19.62 18.36
N GLU A 329 -48.30 -20.53 19.05
CA GLU A 329 -48.26 -20.54 20.52
C GLU A 329 -46.82 -20.77 20.99
N VAL A 330 -46.40 -19.96 21.96
CA VAL A 330 -45.14 -20.11 22.70
C VAL A 330 -45.51 -20.59 24.09
N ASP A 331 -44.97 -21.74 24.48
CA ASP A 331 -45.26 -22.37 25.75
C ASP A 331 -44.61 -21.61 26.92
N GLN A 332 -45.16 -21.74 28.13
CA GLN A 332 -44.62 -21.07 29.32
C GLN A 332 -43.25 -21.63 29.73
N SER A 333 -42.90 -22.82 29.25
CA SER A 333 -41.61 -23.50 29.41
C SER A 333 -40.42 -22.63 28.96
N ASP A 334 -40.47 -22.09 27.74
CA ASP A 334 -39.37 -21.33 27.11
C ASP A 334 -38.94 -20.11 27.96
N ALA A 335 -39.92 -19.41 28.53
CA ALA A 335 -39.69 -18.22 29.33
C ALA A 335 -39.00 -18.50 30.69
N LEU A 336 -39.15 -19.73 31.21
CA LEU A 336 -38.42 -20.19 32.39
C LEU A 336 -37.00 -20.65 32.01
N LEU A 337 -36.83 -21.35 30.88
CA LEU A 337 -35.53 -21.81 30.39
C LEU A 337 -34.54 -20.67 30.16
N VAL A 338 -34.95 -19.63 29.44
CA VAL A 338 -34.10 -18.45 29.17
C VAL A 338 -33.70 -17.70 30.46
N ARG A 339 -34.48 -17.85 31.56
CA ARG A 339 -34.12 -17.31 32.88
C ARG A 339 -33.14 -18.21 33.63
N GLN A 340 -33.37 -19.52 33.63
CA GLN A 340 -32.46 -20.48 34.28
C GLN A 340 -31.08 -20.48 33.61
N TRP A 341 -31.01 -20.41 32.27
CA TRP A 341 -29.76 -20.37 31.52
C TRP A 341 -28.82 -19.23 31.96
N LYS A 342 -29.37 -18.05 32.27
CA LYS A 342 -28.58 -16.89 32.73
C LYS A 342 -27.96 -17.10 34.11
N GLU A 343 -28.61 -17.83 35.01
CA GLU A 343 -28.01 -18.21 36.29
C GLU A 343 -27.04 -19.40 36.13
N VAL A 344 -27.30 -20.36 35.23
CA VAL A 344 -26.34 -21.44 34.88
C VAL A 344 -25.03 -20.86 34.34
N GLY A 345 -25.08 -19.96 33.35
CA GLY A 345 -23.89 -19.30 32.80
C GLY A 345 -23.10 -18.51 33.85
N LYS A 346 -23.80 -17.87 34.79
CA LYS A 346 -23.23 -17.12 35.93
C LYS A 346 -22.58 -18.05 36.97
N VAL A 347 -23.18 -19.20 37.26
CA VAL A 347 -22.57 -20.24 38.11
C VAL A 347 -21.36 -20.88 37.42
N CYS A 348 -21.43 -21.18 36.13
CA CYS A 348 -20.28 -21.64 35.35
C CYS A 348 -19.14 -20.61 35.36
N ALA A 349 -19.43 -19.32 35.17
CA ALA A 349 -18.42 -18.25 35.23
C ALA A 349 -17.70 -18.18 36.59
N SER A 350 -18.40 -18.45 37.69
CA SER A 350 -17.79 -18.51 39.03
C SER A 350 -16.89 -19.74 39.27
N LYS A 351 -16.97 -20.78 38.43
CA LYS A 351 -16.20 -22.03 38.56
C LYS A 351 -15.10 -22.15 37.51
N ASN A 352 -15.34 -21.76 36.26
CA ASN A 352 -14.37 -21.74 35.18
C ASN A 352 -14.80 -20.75 34.09
N ALA A 353 -14.09 -19.63 33.97
CA ALA A 353 -14.39 -18.56 33.02
C ALA A 353 -14.24 -18.99 31.54
N ALA A 354 -13.37 -19.95 31.22
CA ALA A 354 -13.16 -20.41 29.84
C ALA A 354 -14.36 -21.23 29.34
N HIS A 355 -14.89 -22.15 30.17
CA HIS A 355 -16.13 -22.85 29.83
C HIS A 355 -17.33 -21.90 29.77
N ALA A 356 -17.40 -20.90 30.66
CA ALA A 356 -18.47 -19.91 30.62
C ALA A 356 -18.46 -19.05 29.34
N ALA A 357 -17.28 -18.74 28.79
CA ALA A 357 -17.17 -17.99 27.53
C ALA A 357 -17.83 -18.72 26.34
N LEU A 358 -17.72 -20.05 26.29
CA LEU A 358 -18.38 -20.88 25.26
C LEU A 358 -19.93 -20.84 25.39
N LEU A 359 -20.44 -20.70 26.61
CA LEU A 359 -21.88 -20.64 26.90
C LEU A 359 -22.49 -19.24 26.72
N VAL A 360 -21.66 -18.20 26.47
CA VAL A 360 -22.13 -16.83 26.19
C VAL A 360 -22.56 -16.65 24.73
N SER A 361 -21.99 -17.45 23.81
CA SER A 361 -22.32 -17.44 22.38
C SER A 361 -23.51 -18.34 21.99
N SER A 362 -23.97 -19.23 22.88
CA SER A 362 -24.85 -20.34 22.52
C SER A 362 -26.32 -20.13 22.88
N THR A 363 -27.22 -20.61 22.02
CA THR A 363 -28.69 -20.55 22.14
C THR A 363 -29.27 -21.86 22.64
N LEU A 364 -30.22 -21.79 23.57
CA LEU A 364 -30.86 -22.97 24.17
C LEU A 364 -32.12 -23.32 23.37
N GLU A 365 -32.18 -24.53 22.81
CA GLU A 365 -33.28 -24.97 21.92
C GLU A 365 -34.30 -25.88 22.62
N SER A 366 -33.87 -26.70 23.59
CA SER A 366 -34.76 -27.63 24.31
C SER A 366 -34.19 -28.02 25.68
N ASP A 367 -35.10 -28.33 26.61
CA ASP A 367 -34.85 -29.05 27.86
C ASP A 367 -36.04 -29.99 28.09
N ASP A 368 -35.80 -31.29 28.24
CA ASP A 368 -36.84 -32.27 28.59
C ASP A 368 -36.82 -32.66 30.09
N GLY A 369 -35.97 -32.01 30.88
CA GLY A 369 -35.70 -32.33 32.28
C GLY A 369 -34.63 -33.41 32.48
N SER A 370 -34.06 -33.96 31.40
CA SER A 370 -32.98 -34.95 31.42
C SER A 370 -31.83 -34.65 30.45
N GLU A 371 -32.12 -34.10 29.26
CA GLU A 371 -31.12 -33.62 28.30
C GLU A 371 -31.38 -32.15 27.92
N LEU A 372 -30.30 -31.37 27.80
CA LEU A 372 -30.32 -29.94 27.50
C LEU A 372 -29.66 -29.69 26.14
N VAL A 373 -30.42 -29.20 25.17
CA VAL A 373 -29.94 -28.94 23.80
C VAL A 373 -29.57 -27.47 23.65
N VAL A 374 -28.33 -27.21 23.25
CA VAL A 374 -27.76 -25.86 23.10
C VAL A 374 -26.93 -25.80 21.81
N THR A 375 -27.13 -24.77 20.99
CA THR A 375 -26.50 -24.53 19.68
C THR A 375 -25.58 -23.31 19.66
#